data_AF-A0A7W8URQ2-F1
#
_entry.id   AF-A0A7W8URQ2-F1
#
_cell.length_a   1.000
_cell.length_b   1.000
_cell.length_c   1.000
_cell.angle_alpha   90.00
_cell.angle_beta   90.00
_cell.angle_gamma   90.00
#
_symmetry.space_group_name_H-M   'P 1'
#
loop_
_entity.id
_entity.type
_entity.pdbx_description
1 polymer ?
#
loop_
_entity_poly.entity_id
_entity_poly.type
_entity_poly.pdbx_seq_one_letter_code
_entity_poly.pdbx_strand_id
1 'polypeptide(L)'
;MKRYATAYDTTQCSGYVLDRLDSGLKAALLAGALAPSNEAATILEVHGGQPLADAVPEFAHPWLITHEKEREQTHGHDWRGTIVFDARPFGAFDRIKGQFLVRNEIEYGLQRRRAQLNDIWVNDDPALLRDVSPVAMSLFAGWISENLARRFALDPREQLNMAILSAIHYLSLFSDDGNIDTPQRIKMAMQVSRGLRCPAEEVMTLLEKRQHEGPGIIGLCGAAADATGSVRLRELNPGILISIVKGTWFGINAAEMLAVALEHPPTWLALLAAAHIERTYRNSGLARMVERQAHKEPNQLFLRAVLNLAQLADRGSR
;
A
#
# COMPACT_ATOMS: atom_id res chain seq x y z
N MET A 1 1.42 9.18 13.70
CA MET A 1 0.69 9.57 12.48
C MET A 1 -0.47 8.60 12.41
N LYS A 2 -1.72 9.02 12.26
CA LYS A 2 -2.81 8.03 12.20
C LYS A 2 -2.61 7.15 10.96
N ARG A 3 -2.60 5.82 11.13
CA ARG A 3 -2.53 4.89 10.00
C ARG A 3 -3.76 5.05 9.11
N TYR A 4 -3.57 4.83 7.80
CA TYR A 4 -4.63 4.81 6.81
C TYR A 4 -5.22 3.39 6.75
N ALA A 5 -6.49 3.20 7.09
CA ALA A 5 -7.13 1.88 7.17
C ALA A 5 -7.34 1.28 5.78
N THR A 6 -7.62 2.13 4.80
CA THR A 6 -7.81 1.78 3.40
C THR A 6 -7.10 2.77 2.48
N ALA A 7 -7.08 2.45 1.19
CA ALA A 7 -6.61 3.36 0.16
C ALA A 7 -7.36 4.71 0.15
N TYR A 8 -8.65 4.72 0.54
CA TYR A 8 -9.48 5.93 0.52
C TYR A 8 -9.11 6.94 1.61
N ASP A 9 -8.41 6.51 2.65
CA ASP A 9 -7.93 7.40 3.71
C ASP A 9 -6.65 8.14 3.32
N THR A 10 -5.97 7.71 2.24
CA THR A 10 -4.74 8.34 1.76
C THR A 10 -4.99 9.73 1.19
N THR A 11 -3.94 10.55 1.10
CA THR A 11 -4.00 11.91 0.54
C THR A 11 -4.63 11.91 -0.86
N GLN A 12 -4.27 10.92 -1.70
CA GLN A 12 -4.76 10.80 -3.07
C GLN A 12 -6.27 10.63 -3.17
N CYS A 13 -6.88 9.89 -2.23
CA CYS A 13 -8.28 9.50 -2.31
C CYS A 13 -9.17 10.21 -1.28
N SER A 14 -8.59 11.01 -0.39
CA SER A 14 -9.30 11.77 0.66
C SER A 14 -10.42 12.70 0.15
N GLY A 15 -10.40 13.08 -1.13
CA GLY A 15 -11.42 13.92 -1.77
C GLY A 15 -12.63 13.16 -2.34
N TYR A 16 -12.67 11.83 -2.26
CA TYR A 16 -13.78 11.04 -2.79
C TYR A 16 -15.05 11.20 -1.93
N VAL A 17 -16.22 11.26 -2.57
CA VAL A 17 -17.53 11.23 -1.89
C VAL A 17 -18.01 9.78 -1.83
N LEU A 18 -18.00 9.19 -0.64
CA LEU A 18 -18.06 7.73 -0.47
C LEU A 18 -19.38 7.22 0.13
N ASP A 19 -20.28 8.10 0.58
CA ASP A 19 -21.52 7.72 1.29
C ASP A 19 -22.41 6.75 0.49
N ARG A 20 -22.52 6.98 -0.83
CA ARG A 20 -23.29 6.12 -1.72
C ARG A 20 -22.65 4.75 -1.91
N LEU A 21 -21.32 4.71 -1.98
CA LEU A 21 -20.57 3.47 -2.07
C LEU A 21 -20.76 2.66 -0.79
N ASP A 22 -20.54 3.29 0.36
CA ASP A 22 -20.69 2.65 1.68
C ASP A 22 -22.11 2.10 1.89
N SER A 23 -23.14 2.93 1.64
CA SER A 23 -24.53 2.53 1.76
C SER A 23 -24.90 1.40 0.81
N GLY A 24 -24.44 1.47 -0.44
CA GLY A 24 -24.68 0.44 -1.46
C GLY A 24 -24.04 -0.89 -1.09
N LEU A 25 -22.78 -0.87 -0.65
CA LEU A 25 -22.05 -2.05 -0.22
C LEU A 25 -22.67 -2.70 1.02
N LYS A 26 -23.09 -1.91 2.02
CA LYS A 26 -23.81 -2.42 3.20
C LYS A 26 -25.14 -3.06 2.83
N ALA A 27 -25.92 -2.45 1.93
CA ALA A 27 -27.17 -3.03 1.45
C ALA A 27 -26.95 -4.34 0.69
N ALA A 28 -25.95 -4.39 -0.19
CA ALA A 28 -25.58 -5.60 -0.93
C ALA A 28 -25.09 -6.72 0.01
N LEU A 29 -24.31 -6.38 1.04
CA LEU A 29 -23.84 -7.33 2.06
C LEU A 29 -25.03 -7.95 2.82
N LEU A 30 -25.94 -7.12 3.34
CA LEU A 30 -27.11 -7.59 4.09
C LEU A 30 -28.04 -8.49 3.25
N ALA A 31 -28.11 -8.24 1.95
CA ALA A 31 -28.91 -9.04 1.03
C ALA A 31 -28.19 -10.30 0.50
N GLY A 32 -26.93 -10.54 0.88
CA GLY A 32 -26.14 -11.66 0.36
C GLY A 32 -25.80 -11.54 -1.13
N ALA A 33 -25.77 -10.31 -1.67
CA ALA A 33 -25.52 -10.04 -3.09
C ALA A 33 -24.03 -9.93 -3.44
N LEU A 34 -23.13 -10.02 -2.45
CA LEU A 34 -21.69 -10.02 -2.61
C LEU A 34 -21.17 -11.47 -2.63
N ALA A 35 -20.27 -11.77 -3.56
CA ALA A 35 -19.68 -13.11 -3.68
C ALA A 35 -18.43 -13.22 -2.81
N PRO A 36 -18.17 -14.35 -2.14
CA PRO A 36 -16.90 -14.54 -1.46
C PRO A 36 -15.78 -14.76 -2.49
N SER A 37 -14.60 -14.18 -2.24
CA SER A 37 -13.45 -14.30 -3.15
C SER A 37 -12.91 -15.73 -3.30
N ASN A 38 -13.18 -16.59 -2.31
CA ASN A 38 -13.03 -18.03 -2.34
C ASN A 38 -13.93 -18.68 -1.27
N GLU A 39 -14.04 -20.01 -1.26
CA GLU A 39 -14.94 -20.76 -0.36
C GLU A 39 -14.72 -20.53 1.15
N ALA A 40 -13.54 -20.07 1.55
CA ALA A 40 -13.13 -19.84 2.94
C ALA A 40 -12.86 -18.36 3.27
N ALA A 41 -13.05 -17.44 2.31
CA ALA A 41 -12.56 -16.07 2.42
C ALA A 41 -13.46 -15.16 3.27
N THR A 42 -12.82 -14.34 4.10
CA THR A 42 -13.40 -13.15 4.76
C THR A 42 -13.61 -11.99 3.79
N ILE A 43 -13.00 -12.06 2.61
CA ILE A 43 -13.00 -11.01 1.59
C ILE A 43 -14.10 -11.26 0.57
N LEU A 44 -14.88 -10.22 0.27
CA LEU A 44 -16.00 -10.26 -0.66
C LEU A 44 -15.72 -9.49 -1.95
N GLU A 45 -16.50 -9.81 -2.98
CA GLU A 45 -16.35 -9.30 -4.33
C GLU A 45 -17.69 -8.81 -4.89
N VAL A 46 -17.63 -7.72 -5.63
CA VAL A 46 -18.75 -7.26 -6.47
C VAL A 46 -18.57 -7.82 -7.87
N HIS A 47 -19.44 -8.75 -8.27
CA HIS A 47 -19.43 -9.40 -9.59
C HIS A 47 -20.44 -8.78 -10.58
N GLY A 48 -21.44 -8.06 -10.07
CA GLY A 48 -22.62 -7.65 -10.83
C GLY A 48 -23.56 -8.81 -11.18
N GLY A 49 -24.59 -8.56 -11.97
CA GLY A 49 -25.57 -9.55 -12.39
C GLY A 49 -26.72 -9.79 -11.41
N GLN A 50 -26.67 -9.14 -10.24
CA GLN A 50 -27.76 -9.08 -9.27
C GLN A 50 -28.18 -7.62 -9.05
N PRO A 51 -29.48 -7.28 -8.91
CA PRO A 51 -29.93 -5.89 -8.83
C PRO A 51 -29.23 -5.05 -7.76
N LEU A 52 -28.98 -5.62 -6.57
CA LEU A 52 -28.32 -4.89 -5.48
C LEU A 52 -26.80 -4.79 -5.66
N ALA A 53 -26.15 -5.78 -6.27
CA ALA A 53 -24.74 -5.69 -6.64
C ALA A 53 -24.53 -4.68 -7.78
N ASP A 54 -25.45 -4.64 -8.75
CA ASP A 54 -25.43 -3.70 -9.87
C ASP A 54 -25.69 -2.26 -9.42
N ALA A 55 -26.40 -2.06 -8.31
CA ALA A 55 -26.65 -0.75 -7.71
C ALA A 55 -25.44 -0.18 -6.95
N VAL A 56 -24.42 -1.00 -6.64
CA VAL A 56 -23.19 -0.52 -6.00
C VAL A 56 -22.38 0.31 -7.01
N PRO A 57 -22.04 1.57 -6.71
CA PRO A 57 -21.15 2.38 -7.55
C PRO A 57 -19.83 1.66 -7.85
N GLU A 58 -19.26 1.85 -9.03
CA GLU A 58 -17.91 1.33 -9.33
C GLU A 58 -16.85 1.98 -8.45
N PHE A 59 -15.85 1.20 -8.05
CA PHE A 59 -14.80 1.68 -7.15
C PHE A 59 -13.45 0.99 -7.39
N ALA A 60 -12.36 1.74 -7.25
CA ALA A 60 -11.03 1.33 -7.74
C ALA A 60 -10.18 0.56 -6.71
N HIS A 61 -10.50 0.67 -5.43
CA HIS A 61 -9.67 0.13 -4.35
C HIS A 61 -10.50 -0.69 -3.37
N PRO A 62 -9.90 -1.68 -2.67
CA PRO A 62 -10.58 -2.39 -1.61
C PRO A 62 -11.22 -1.43 -0.60
N TRP A 63 -12.47 -1.71 -0.26
CA TRP A 63 -13.30 -0.96 0.69
C TRP A 63 -13.45 -1.76 1.99
N LEU A 64 -13.52 -1.06 3.12
CA LEU A 64 -13.75 -1.65 4.43
C LEU A 64 -15.19 -1.37 4.88
N ILE A 65 -16.00 -2.43 5.05
CA ILE A 65 -17.28 -2.32 5.75
C ILE A 65 -17.04 -2.59 7.23
N THR A 66 -17.09 -1.54 8.06
CA THR A 66 -16.87 -1.64 9.51
C THR A 66 -18.05 -2.29 10.23
N HIS A 67 -17.77 -3.18 11.20
CA HIS A 67 -18.79 -3.79 12.04
C HIS A 67 -19.09 -2.94 13.27
N GLU A 68 -20.31 -2.42 13.41
CA GLU A 68 -20.69 -1.52 14.53
C GLU A 68 -20.55 -2.16 15.93
N LYS A 69 -20.68 -3.49 16.03
CA LYS A 69 -20.66 -4.22 17.32
C LYS A 69 -19.28 -4.39 17.96
N GLU A 70 -18.19 -4.15 17.24
CA GLU A 70 -16.82 -4.36 17.75
C GLU A 70 -16.17 -3.09 18.33
N ARG A 71 -16.88 -1.95 18.22
CA ARG A 71 -16.47 -0.64 18.73
C ARG A 71 -16.36 -0.54 20.26
N GLU A 72 -17.12 -1.35 20.98
CA GLU A 72 -17.20 -1.23 22.45
C GLU A 72 -16.09 -1.99 23.20
N GLN A 73 -15.29 -2.84 22.54
CA GLN A 73 -14.37 -3.75 23.24
C GLN A 73 -12.88 -3.55 22.94
N THR A 74 -12.50 -2.78 21.93
CA THR A 74 -11.10 -2.62 21.54
C THR A 74 -10.55 -1.25 21.92
N HIS A 75 -9.73 -1.23 22.99
CA HIS A 75 -8.91 -0.08 23.32
C HIS A 75 -7.80 0.07 22.26
N GLY A 76 -8.09 0.81 21.18
CA GLY A 76 -7.04 1.42 20.33
C GLY A 76 -7.12 1.20 18.82
N HIS A 77 -7.92 0.25 18.30
CA HIS A 77 -7.99 -0.02 16.85
C HIS A 77 -9.44 -0.21 16.37
N ASP A 78 -10.05 0.88 15.86
CA ASP A 78 -11.47 1.00 15.48
C ASP A 78 -11.77 0.56 14.02
N TRP A 79 -10.92 -0.28 13.40
CA TRP A 79 -10.99 -0.58 11.95
C TRP A 79 -11.36 -2.01 11.59
N ARG A 80 -11.98 -2.77 12.50
CA ARG A 80 -12.37 -4.14 12.17
C ARG A 80 -13.58 -4.17 11.24
N GLY A 81 -13.51 -5.05 10.25
CA GLY A 81 -14.52 -5.07 9.22
C GLY A 81 -14.30 -6.11 8.13
N THR A 82 -15.23 -6.12 7.19
CA THR A 82 -15.18 -6.98 6.01
C THR A 82 -14.59 -6.18 4.84
N ILE A 83 -13.54 -6.71 4.23
CA ILE A 83 -12.96 -6.13 3.02
C ILE A 83 -13.78 -6.56 1.79
N VAL A 84 -14.11 -5.59 0.94
CA VAL A 84 -14.79 -5.81 -0.34
C VAL A 84 -14.00 -5.17 -1.46
N PHE A 85 -13.87 -5.83 -2.61
CA PHE A 85 -13.32 -5.20 -3.81
C PHE A 85 -14.21 -5.38 -5.04
N ASP A 86 -14.09 -4.47 -6.00
CA ASP A 86 -14.83 -4.52 -7.25
C ASP A 86 -14.13 -5.43 -8.25
N ALA A 87 -14.77 -6.55 -8.63
CA ALA A 87 -14.21 -7.46 -9.62
C ALA A 87 -14.66 -7.11 -11.05
N ARG A 88 -15.72 -6.30 -11.21
CA ARG A 88 -16.35 -5.98 -12.51
C ARG A 88 -15.35 -5.46 -13.56
N PRO A 89 -14.35 -4.62 -13.23
CA PRO A 89 -13.38 -4.15 -14.23
C PRO A 89 -12.52 -5.26 -14.87
N PHE A 90 -12.46 -6.45 -14.27
CA PHE A 90 -11.57 -7.53 -14.68
C PHE A 90 -12.28 -8.70 -15.37
N GLY A 91 -13.61 -8.64 -15.51
CA GLY A 91 -14.41 -9.75 -16.00
C GLY A 91 -15.81 -9.34 -16.40
N ALA A 92 -16.70 -10.32 -16.51
CA ALA A 92 -18.11 -10.07 -16.75
C ALA A 92 -18.96 -11.19 -16.15
N PHE A 93 -20.15 -10.85 -15.65
CA PHE A 93 -21.12 -11.84 -15.19
C PHE A 93 -21.79 -12.54 -16.37
N ASP A 94 -21.62 -13.86 -16.46
CA ASP A 94 -22.32 -14.69 -17.43
C ASP A 94 -23.70 -15.06 -16.87
N ARG A 95 -24.75 -14.40 -17.38
CA ARG A 95 -26.14 -14.63 -16.95
C ARG A 95 -26.66 -16.03 -17.28
N ILE A 96 -26.11 -16.69 -18.30
CA ILE A 96 -26.54 -18.03 -18.70
C ILE A 96 -25.99 -19.06 -17.71
N LYS A 97 -24.72 -18.91 -17.33
CA LYS A 97 -24.06 -19.81 -16.38
C LYS A 97 -24.26 -19.41 -14.92
N GLY A 98 -24.75 -18.21 -14.66
CA GLY A 98 -24.93 -17.66 -13.31
C GLY A 98 -23.60 -17.45 -12.57
N GLN A 99 -22.50 -17.21 -13.29
CA GLN A 99 -21.16 -17.10 -12.70
C GLN A 99 -20.38 -15.91 -13.27
N PHE A 100 -19.50 -15.33 -12.46
CA PHE A 100 -18.56 -14.31 -12.93
C PHE A 100 -17.38 -14.95 -13.65
N LEU A 101 -17.08 -14.48 -14.86
CA LEU A 101 -15.93 -14.93 -15.64
C LEU A 101 -14.85 -13.86 -15.62
N VAL A 102 -13.74 -14.15 -14.94
CA VAL A 102 -12.54 -13.33 -14.98
C VAL A 102 -11.92 -13.41 -16.38
N ARG A 103 -11.61 -12.25 -16.96
CA ARG A 103 -11.00 -12.13 -18.29
C ARG A 103 -9.59 -11.55 -18.21
N ASN A 104 -9.31 -10.75 -17.19
CA ASN A 104 -8.01 -10.17 -16.91
C ASN A 104 -7.48 -10.69 -15.57
N GLU A 105 -6.97 -11.93 -15.60
CA GLU A 105 -6.44 -12.63 -14.42
C GLU A 105 -5.32 -11.87 -13.70
N ILE A 106 -4.51 -11.11 -14.45
CA ILE A 106 -3.33 -10.43 -13.92
C ILE A 106 -3.74 -9.23 -13.06
N GLU A 107 -4.63 -8.39 -13.57
CA GLU A 107 -5.14 -7.23 -12.83
C GLU A 107 -6.09 -7.66 -11.71
N TYR A 108 -6.91 -8.69 -11.95
CA TYR A 108 -7.72 -9.31 -10.91
C TYR A 108 -6.86 -9.86 -9.76
N GLY A 109 -5.80 -10.60 -10.08
CA GLY A 109 -4.88 -11.15 -9.09
C GLY A 109 -4.12 -10.08 -8.30
N LEU A 110 -3.79 -8.95 -8.93
CA LEU A 110 -3.25 -7.77 -8.22
C LEU A 110 -4.31 -7.18 -7.26
N GLN A 111 -5.54 -6.96 -7.72
CA GLN A 111 -6.60 -6.40 -6.89
C GLN A 111 -6.96 -7.31 -5.71
N ARG A 112 -7.07 -8.62 -5.95
CA ARG A 112 -7.31 -9.60 -4.89
C ARG A 112 -6.17 -9.60 -3.86
N ARG A 113 -4.90 -9.57 -4.28
CA ARG A 113 -3.77 -9.44 -3.35
C ARG A 113 -3.82 -8.15 -2.53
N ARG A 114 -4.23 -7.03 -3.14
CA ARG A 114 -4.45 -5.78 -2.40
C ARG A 114 -5.51 -5.96 -1.33
N ALA A 115 -6.64 -6.61 -1.65
CA ALA A 115 -7.70 -6.88 -0.69
C ALA A 115 -7.23 -7.80 0.46
N GLN A 116 -6.48 -8.87 0.15
CA GLN A 116 -5.91 -9.79 1.14
C GLN A 116 -4.96 -9.11 2.11
N LEU A 117 -4.03 -8.30 1.58
CA LEU A 117 -3.11 -7.57 2.45
C LEU A 117 -3.83 -6.44 3.21
N ASN A 118 -4.88 -5.85 2.66
CA ASN A 118 -5.71 -4.88 3.40
C ASN A 118 -6.49 -5.57 4.52
N ASP A 119 -6.95 -6.81 4.34
CA ASP A 119 -7.65 -7.58 5.37
C ASP A 119 -6.75 -7.80 6.59
N ILE A 120 -5.52 -8.28 6.37
CA ILE A 120 -4.50 -8.43 7.43
C ILE A 120 -4.20 -7.07 8.08
N TRP A 121 -4.12 -6.01 7.29
CA TRP A 121 -3.84 -4.67 7.79
C TRP A 121 -4.89 -4.13 8.77
N VAL A 122 -6.16 -4.46 8.57
CA VAL A 122 -7.26 -3.92 9.38
C VAL A 122 -7.74 -4.89 10.46
N ASN A 123 -7.62 -6.20 10.23
CA ASN A 123 -8.15 -7.24 11.10
C ASN A 123 -7.07 -7.94 11.94
N ASP A 124 -5.80 -7.98 11.49
CA ASP A 124 -4.66 -8.58 12.19
C ASP A 124 -3.64 -7.51 12.67
N ASP A 125 -2.49 -7.95 13.23
CA ASP A 125 -1.40 -7.04 13.63
C ASP A 125 -0.64 -6.51 12.39
N PRO A 126 -0.63 -5.19 12.13
CA PRO A 126 0.10 -4.62 10.99
C PRO A 126 1.62 -4.81 11.02
N ALA A 127 2.19 -5.16 12.17
CA ALA A 127 3.57 -5.59 12.27
C ALA A 127 3.86 -6.83 11.39
N LEU A 128 2.85 -7.69 11.14
CA LEU A 128 2.98 -8.83 10.24
C LEU A 128 3.38 -8.38 8.83
N LEU A 129 2.81 -7.28 8.33
CA LEU A 129 3.13 -6.70 7.02
C LEU A 129 4.48 -5.96 7.03
N ARG A 130 4.82 -5.30 8.15
CA ARG A 130 6.10 -4.60 8.31
C ARG A 130 7.28 -5.58 8.28
N ASP A 131 7.14 -6.68 9.01
CA ASP A 131 8.23 -7.58 9.34
C ASP A 131 8.38 -8.72 8.30
N VAL A 132 7.58 -8.73 7.22
CA VAL A 132 7.70 -9.63 6.07
C VAL A 132 9.12 -9.65 5.51
N SER A 133 9.69 -8.46 5.26
CA SER A 133 11.05 -8.33 4.75
C SER A 133 11.53 -6.88 4.77
N PRO A 134 12.81 -6.63 5.10
CA PRO A 134 13.43 -5.31 4.90
C PRO A 134 13.52 -4.90 3.42
N VAL A 135 13.35 -5.84 2.48
CA VAL A 135 13.40 -5.58 1.04
C VAL A 135 12.29 -4.63 0.59
N ALA A 136 11.10 -4.73 1.17
CA ALA A 136 9.98 -3.85 0.82
C ALA A 136 10.31 -2.38 1.10
N MET A 137 10.91 -2.11 2.26
CA MET A 137 11.39 -0.77 2.64
C MET A 137 12.52 -0.30 1.73
N SER A 138 13.54 -1.13 1.47
CA SER A 138 14.66 -0.75 0.62
C SER A 138 14.23 -0.46 -0.83
N LEU A 139 13.28 -1.24 -1.38
CA LEU A 139 12.72 -0.98 -2.70
C LEU A 139 11.88 0.30 -2.73
N PHE A 140 11.12 0.58 -1.67
CA PHE A 140 10.34 1.82 -1.57
C PHE A 140 11.26 3.04 -1.54
N ALA A 141 12.29 2.98 -0.72
CA ALA A 141 13.31 4.02 -0.61
C ALA A 141 14.06 4.26 -1.92
N GLY A 142 14.47 3.17 -2.59
CA GLY A 142 15.08 3.23 -3.92
C GLY A 142 14.13 3.83 -4.95
N TRP A 143 12.86 3.44 -4.93
CA TRP A 143 11.86 3.89 -5.91
C TRP A 143 11.68 5.40 -5.86
N ILE A 144 11.52 5.97 -4.67
CA ILE A 144 11.36 7.42 -4.51
C ILE A 144 12.68 8.14 -4.79
N SER A 145 13.79 7.72 -4.17
CA SER A 145 15.08 8.41 -4.30
C SER A 145 15.63 8.39 -5.73
N GLU A 146 15.55 7.27 -6.46
CA GLU A 146 16.05 7.19 -7.85
C GLU A 146 15.24 8.08 -8.81
N ASN A 147 13.92 8.15 -8.62
CA ASN A 147 13.06 8.98 -9.47
C ASN A 147 13.23 10.47 -9.17
N LEU A 148 13.33 10.86 -7.89
CA LEU A 148 13.63 12.24 -7.49
C LEU A 148 15.05 12.66 -7.91
N ALA A 149 16.05 11.79 -7.71
CA ALA A 149 17.43 12.07 -8.11
C ALA A 149 17.53 12.34 -9.60
N ARG A 150 16.84 11.56 -10.44
CA ARG A 150 16.82 11.80 -11.89
C ARG A 150 16.11 13.11 -12.24
N ARG A 151 15.00 13.44 -11.56
CA ARG A 151 14.20 14.62 -11.87
C ARG A 151 14.87 15.93 -11.43
N PHE A 152 15.49 15.92 -10.25
CA PHE A 152 16.11 17.09 -9.63
C PHE A 152 17.64 17.10 -9.78
N ALA A 153 18.21 16.12 -10.49
CA ALA A 153 19.64 15.93 -10.69
C ALA A 153 20.43 15.93 -9.37
N LEU A 154 19.92 15.18 -8.39
CA LEU A 154 20.53 15.07 -7.07
C LEU A 154 21.88 14.36 -7.15
N ASP A 155 22.85 14.79 -6.35
CA ASP A 155 24.12 14.11 -6.22
C ASP A 155 23.98 12.79 -5.42
N PRO A 156 25.01 11.91 -5.40
CA PRO A 156 24.92 10.62 -4.72
C PRO A 156 24.60 10.71 -3.21
N ARG A 157 25.07 11.78 -2.53
CA ARG A 157 24.81 11.98 -1.10
C ARG A 157 23.40 12.49 -0.86
N GLU A 158 22.94 13.45 -1.66
CA GLU A 158 21.56 13.92 -1.65
C GLU A 158 20.58 12.77 -1.93
N GLN A 159 20.89 11.91 -2.90
CA GLN A 159 20.09 10.72 -3.22
C GLN A 159 20.06 9.73 -2.04
N LEU A 160 21.18 9.47 -1.38
CA LEU A 160 21.23 8.59 -0.21
C LEU A 160 20.38 9.15 0.94
N ASN A 161 20.48 10.45 1.22
CA ASN A 161 19.66 11.10 2.24
C ASN A 161 18.17 11.02 1.91
N MET A 162 17.80 11.20 0.64
CA MET A 162 16.43 11.02 0.18
C MET A 162 15.95 9.56 0.33
N ALA A 163 16.83 8.58 0.10
CA ALA A 163 16.52 7.17 0.32
C ALA A 163 16.30 6.87 1.81
N ILE A 164 17.16 7.39 2.69
CA ILE A 164 17.02 7.25 4.15
C ILE A 164 15.70 7.86 4.61
N LEU A 165 15.38 9.08 4.18
CA LEU A 165 14.13 9.75 4.49
C LEU A 165 12.91 8.95 4.01
N SER A 166 12.97 8.41 2.79
CA SER A 166 11.90 7.59 2.23
C SER A 166 11.71 6.26 2.98
N ALA A 167 12.80 5.65 3.47
CA ALA A 167 12.74 4.45 4.29
C ALA A 167 12.12 4.73 5.67
N ILE A 168 12.51 5.85 6.30
CA ILE A 168 11.92 6.34 7.55
C ILE A 168 10.43 6.59 7.36
N HIS A 169 10.04 7.23 6.26
CA HIS A 169 8.64 7.46 5.90
C HIS A 169 7.87 6.15 5.81
N TYR A 170 8.36 5.19 5.02
CA TYR A 170 7.73 3.87 4.88
C TYR A 170 7.51 3.18 6.23
N LEU A 171 8.53 3.13 7.08
CA LEU A 171 8.42 2.51 8.40
C LEU A 171 7.43 3.24 9.31
N SER A 172 7.34 4.57 9.21
CA SER A 172 6.36 5.35 9.98
C SER A 172 4.90 5.13 9.55
N LEU A 173 4.66 4.56 8.36
CA LEU A 173 3.30 4.19 7.94
C LEU A 173 2.71 3.06 8.80
N PHE A 174 3.53 2.34 9.57
CA PHE A 174 3.11 1.23 10.43
C PHE A 174 2.86 1.64 11.89
N SER A 175 2.94 2.93 12.22
CA SER A 175 2.84 3.45 13.59
C SER A 175 1.73 4.48 13.69
N ASP A 176 0.80 4.28 14.64
CA ASP A 176 -0.29 5.24 14.92
C ASP A 176 0.20 6.49 15.66
N ASP A 177 1.23 6.30 16.49
CA ASP A 177 1.67 7.34 17.39
C ASP A 177 2.45 8.41 16.63
N GLY A 178 2.02 9.67 16.75
CA GLY A 178 2.76 10.83 16.26
C GLY A 178 4.17 10.94 16.87
N ASN A 179 4.42 10.21 17.95
CA ASN A 179 5.68 10.18 18.66
C ASN A 179 6.35 8.82 18.52
N ILE A 180 7.38 8.77 17.69
CA ILE A 180 8.33 7.65 17.66
C ILE A 180 9.23 7.81 18.88
N ASP A 181 9.11 6.93 19.86
CA ASP A 181 9.92 6.94 21.07
C ASP A 181 11.39 6.58 20.80
N THR A 182 12.28 6.80 21.76
CA THR A 182 13.72 6.55 21.58
C THR A 182 14.03 5.09 21.20
N PRO A 183 13.45 4.06 21.86
CA PRO A 183 13.61 2.66 21.44
C PRO A 183 13.18 2.39 19.99
N GLN A 184 12.04 2.91 19.56
CA GLN A 184 11.52 2.76 18.20
C GLN A 184 12.44 3.45 17.19
N ARG A 185 12.97 4.64 17.51
CA ARG A 185 13.96 5.33 16.66
C ARG A 185 15.21 4.50 16.45
N ILE A 186 15.75 3.91 17.52
CA ILE A 186 16.92 3.03 17.44
C ILE A 186 16.60 1.81 16.55
N LYS A 187 15.43 1.18 16.75
CA LYS A 187 15.00 0.04 15.92
C LYS A 187 14.90 0.43 14.44
N MET A 188 14.25 1.56 14.14
CA MET A 188 14.14 2.08 12.77
C MET A 188 15.51 2.38 12.17
N ALA A 189 16.39 3.06 12.90
CA ALA A 189 17.75 3.37 12.44
C ALA A 189 18.54 2.11 12.09
N MET A 190 18.45 1.06 12.92
CA MET A 190 19.08 -0.23 12.65
C MET A 190 18.48 -0.93 11.42
N GLN A 191 17.17 -0.87 11.22
CA GLN A 191 16.51 -1.44 10.04
C GLN A 191 16.94 -0.72 8.75
N VAL A 192 16.89 0.61 8.75
CA VAL A 192 17.28 1.45 7.60
C VAL A 192 18.77 1.30 7.29
N SER A 193 19.63 1.35 8.31
CA SER A 193 21.08 1.18 8.16
C SER A 193 21.42 -0.14 7.46
N ARG A 194 20.80 -1.26 7.88
CA ARG A 194 21.00 -2.57 7.23
C ARG A 194 20.41 -2.62 5.82
N GLY A 195 19.20 -2.08 5.64
CA GLY A 195 18.48 -2.14 4.37
C GLY A 195 19.11 -1.28 3.27
N LEU A 196 19.68 -0.13 3.63
CA LEU A 196 20.30 0.83 2.70
C LEU A 196 21.84 0.77 2.73
N ARG A 197 22.43 0.02 3.65
CA ARG A 197 23.88 -0.11 3.83
C ARG A 197 24.56 1.24 4.11
N CYS A 198 23.97 2.02 5.01
CA CYS A 198 24.49 3.31 5.46
C CYS A 198 24.75 3.30 6.98
N PRO A 199 25.56 4.24 7.51
CA PRO A 199 25.80 4.36 8.96
C PRO A 199 24.51 4.65 9.73
N ALA A 200 24.29 3.97 10.86
CA ALA A 200 23.10 4.21 11.70
C ALA A 200 23.05 5.64 12.28
N GLU A 201 24.21 6.26 12.51
CA GLU A 201 24.33 7.65 12.96
C GLU A 201 23.73 8.65 11.95
N GLU A 202 23.93 8.42 10.66
CA GLU A 202 23.36 9.24 9.59
C GLU A 202 21.82 9.13 9.57
N VAL A 203 21.31 7.92 9.81
CA VAL A 203 19.86 7.70 9.93
C VAL A 203 19.28 8.39 11.16
N MET A 204 19.95 8.29 12.32
CA MET A 204 19.52 8.95 13.55
C MET A 204 19.48 10.47 13.40
N THR A 205 20.50 11.04 12.74
CA THR A 205 20.55 12.48 12.44
C THR A 205 19.34 12.93 11.62
N LEU A 206 18.93 12.15 10.61
CA LEU A 206 17.75 12.47 9.79
C LEU A 206 16.43 12.24 10.54
N LEU A 207 16.36 11.24 11.41
CA LEU A 207 15.19 11.02 12.29
C LEU A 207 14.97 12.20 13.25
N GLU A 208 16.04 12.80 13.77
CA GLU A 208 15.96 13.96 14.67
C GLU A 208 15.43 15.20 13.95
N LYS A 209 15.87 15.44 12.71
CA LYS A 209 15.40 16.57 11.90
C LYS A 209 13.91 16.49 11.55
N ARG A 210 13.38 15.28 11.33
CA ARG A 210 11.99 15.03 10.90
C ARG A 210 10.91 15.37 11.94
N GLN A 211 11.26 15.70 13.18
CA GLN A 211 10.29 15.82 14.29
C GLN A 211 9.16 16.86 14.09
N HIS A 212 9.20 17.70 13.05
CA HIS A 212 8.28 18.84 12.88
C HIS A 212 7.40 18.80 11.62
N GLU A 213 7.30 17.66 10.94
CA GLU A 213 6.65 17.61 9.62
C GLU A 213 5.31 16.87 9.62
N GLY A 214 4.40 17.31 8.73
CA GLY A 214 3.03 16.79 8.63
C GLY A 214 2.92 15.28 8.33
N PRO A 215 1.73 14.69 8.44
CA PRO A 215 1.54 13.27 8.18
C PRO A 215 1.71 12.92 6.69
N GLY A 216 1.96 11.65 6.41
CA GLY A 216 1.87 11.10 5.06
C GLY A 216 2.91 11.65 4.08
N ILE A 217 2.54 11.71 2.81
CA ILE A 217 3.44 12.21 1.75
C ILE A 217 3.69 13.72 1.84
N ILE A 218 2.83 14.46 2.53
CA ILE A 218 3.04 15.89 2.80
C ILE A 218 4.30 16.06 3.65
N GLY A 219 4.43 15.29 4.73
CA GLY A 219 5.63 15.30 5.57
C GLY A 219 6.88 14.89 4.81
N LEU A 220 6.81 13.78 4.07
CA LEU A 220 7.93 13.32 3.24
C LEU A 220 8.44 14.41 2.29
N CYS A 221 7.54 15.13 1.61
CA CYS A 221 7.93 16.22 0.72
C CYS A 221 8.49 17.41 1.49
N GLY A 222 7.90 17.75 2.64
CA GLY A 222 8.35 18.82 3.54
C GLY A 222 9.79 18.64 4.01
N ALA A 223 10.19 17.41 4.40
CA ALA A 223 11.56 17.11 4.83
C ALA A 223 12.60 17.14 3.74
N ALA A 224 12.20 16.99 2.48
CA ALA A 224 13.13 16.55 1.44
C ALA A 224 14.30 17.54 1.27
N ALA A 225 14.02 18.85 1.30
CA ALA A 225 15.05 19.88 1.20
C ALA A 225 16.02 19.87 2.39
N ASP A 226 15.51 19.75 3.62
CA ASP A 226 16.31 19.80 4.85
C ASP A 226 17.11 18.51 5.10
N ALA A 227 16.53 17.36 4.72
CA ALA A 227 17.19 16.07 4.79
C ALA A 227 18.36 15.96 3.80
N THR A 228 18.18 16.48 2.58
CA THR A 228 19.21 16.41 1.54
C THR A 228 20.18 17.60 1.55
N GLY A 229 19.76 18.75 2.07
CA GLY A 229 20.44 20.04 1.88
C GLY A 229 20.20 20.67 0.49
N SER A 230 19.34 20.07 -0.33
CA SER A 230 19.15 20.48 -1.72
C SER A 230 18.13 21.60 -1.88
N VAL A 231 18.58 22.74 -2.39
CA VAL A 231 17.69 23.87 -2.75
C VAL A 231 16.65 23.48 -3.81
N ARG A 232 16.98 22.50 -4.65
CA ARG A 232 16.13 22.03 -5.75
C ARG A 232 14.87 21.32 -5.27
N LEU A 233 14.86 20.82 -4.03
CA LEU A 233 13.73 20.11 -3.44
C LEU A 233 12.81 21.02 -2.61
N ARG A 234 13.08 22.33 -2.51
CA ARG A 234 12.26 23.27 -1.74
C ARG A 234 10.81 23.36 -2.22
N GLU A 235 10.59 23.18 -3.52
CA GLU A 235 9.24 23.22 -4.11
C GLU A 235 8.60 21.83 -4.22
N LEU A 236 9.28 20.77 -3.73
CA LEU A 236 8.71 19.43 -3.74
C LEU A 236 7.44 19.41 -2.92
N ASN A 237 6.36 18.93 -3.54
CA ASN A 237 5.07 18.75 -2.92
C ASN A 237 4.44 17.43 -3.40
N PRO A 238 3.37 16.94 -2.74
CA PRO A 238 2.74 15.67 -3.10
C PRO A 238 2.36 15.56 -4.58
N GLY A 239 1.82 16.63 -5.18
CA GLY A 239 1.43 16.65 -6.59
C GLY A 239 2.63 16.44 -7.52
N ILE A 240 3.76 17.09 -7.24
CA ILE A 240 5.01 16.89 -7.98
C ILE A 240 5.53 15.46 -7.79
N LEU A 241 5.59 14.97 -6.55
CA LEU A 241 6.06 13.61 -6.27
C LEU A 241 5.23 12.56 -7.04
N ILE A 242 3.89 12.64 -6.94
CA ILE A 242 2.96 11.75 -7.66
C ILE A 242 3.18 11.86 -9.17
N SER A 243 3.37 13.07 -9.71
CA SER A 243 3.60 13.27 -11.14
C SER A 243 4.88 12.62 -11.66
N ILE A 244 5.90 12.49 -10.81
CA ILE A 244 7.18 11.86 -11.13
C ILE A 244 7.02 10.34 -11.10
N VAL A 245 6.38 9.81 -10.06
CA VAL A 245 6.31 8.35 -9.88
C VAL A 245 5.22 7.68 -10.70
N LYS A 246 4.14 8.38 -11.11
CA LYS A 246 3.01 7.78 -11.84
C LYS A 246 3.40 7.01 -13.12
N GLY A 247 4.53 7.35 -13.74
CA GLY A 247 5.03 6.70 -14.95
C GLY A 247 5.77 5.38 -14.72
N THR A 248 5.94 4.93 -13.46
CA THR A 248 6.73 3.73 -13.15
C THR A 248 5.91 2.44 -13.15
N TRP A 249 4.60 2.52 -13.40
CA TRP A 249 3.66 1.40 -13.46
C TRP A 249 2.64 1.62 -14.58
N PHE A 250 1.97 0.55 -14.99
CA PHE A 250 0.86 0.58 -15.93
C PHE A 250 -0.17 -0.46 -15.53
N GLY A 251 -1.39 -0.32 -16.04
CA GLY A 251 -2.51 -1.15 -15.65
C GLY A 251 -3.74 -0.33 -15.33
N ILE A 252 -4.77 -1.00 -14.82
CA ILE A 252 -6.03 -0.35 -14.44
C ILE A 252 -5.77 0.56 -13.23
N ASN A 253 -6.18 1.83 -13.33
CA ASN A 253 -5.99 2.86 -12.29
C ASN A 253 -4.54 3.03 -11.82
N ALA A 254 -3.55 2.77 -12.70
CA ALA A 254 -2.13 2.70 -12.32
C ALA A 254 -1.59 3.97 -11.62
N ALA A 255 -1.93 5.16 -12.10
CA ALA A 255 -1.44 6.41 -11.53
C ALA A 255 -1.96 6.63 -10.09
N GLU A 256 -3.25 6.38 -9.88
CA GLU A 256 -3.87 6.47 -8.55
C GLU A 256 -3.35 5.38 -7.62
N MET A 257 -3.21 4.14 -8.11
CA MET A 257 -2.67 3.03 -7.33
C MET A 257 -1.25 3.30 -6.83
N LEU A 258 -0.39 3.91 -7.66
CA LEU A 258 0.94 4.31 -7.25
C LEU A 258 0.94 5.45 -6.24
N ALA A 259 0.06 6.44 -6.41
CA ALA A 259 -0.09 7.52 -5.45
C ALA A 259 -0.54 7.00 -4.08
N VAL A 260 -1.52 6.09 -4.04
CA VAL A 260 -1.97 5.38 -2.84
C VAL A 260 -0.82 4.58 -2.21
N ALA A 261 0.01 3.91 -3.01
CA ALA A 261 1.12 3.09 -2.51
C ALA A 261 2.17 3.88 -1.72
N LEU A 262 2.25 5.21 -1.88
CA LEU A 262 3.15 6.07 -1.11
C LEU A 262 2.75 6.17 0.38
N GLU A 263 1.51 5.82 0.71
CA GLU A 263 0.91 5.99 2.04
C GLU A 263 0.25 4.73 2.59
N HIS A 264 -0.10 3.77 1.73
CA HIS A 264 -0.83 2.57 2.10
C HIS A 264 0.02 1.30 1.88
N PRO A 265 0.66 0.76 2.94
CA PRO A 265 1.58 -0.37 2.82
C PRO A 265 1.01 -1.62 2.15
N PRO A 266 -0.26 -2.04 2.37
CA PRO A 266 -0.86 -3.15 1.64
C PRO A 266 -0.82 -2.98 0.11
N THR A 267 -1.05 -1.76 -0.38
CA THR A 267 -0.98 -1.48 -1.82
C THR A 267 0.45 -1.54 -2.34
N TRP A 268 1.41 -1.01 -1.59
CA TRP A 268 2.83 -1.13 -1.94
C TRP A 268 3.30 -2.58 -2.03
N LEU A 269 2.97 -3.39 -1.01
CA LEU A 269 3.36 -4.80 -0.96
C LEU A 269 2.72 -5.63 -2.08
N ALA A 270 1.45 -5.36 -2.42
CA ALA A 270 0.77 -6.02 -3.52
C ALA A 270 1.41 -5.67 -4.89
N LEU A 271 1.79 -4.41 -5.10
CA LEU A 271 2.51 -3.98 -6.31
C LEU A 271 3.86 -4.69 -6.44
N LEU A 272 4.62 -4.77 -5.34
CA LEU A 272 5.89 -5.51 -5.33
C LEU A 272 5.69 -6.99 -5.65
N ALA A 273 4.69 -7.64 -5.04
CA ALA A 273 4.37 -9.04 -5.32
C ALA A 273 3.96 -9.25 -6.79
N ALA A 274 3.13 -8.37 -7.35
CA ALA A 274 2.75 -8.44 -8.76
C ALA A 274 3.96 -8.23 -9.69
N ALA A 275 4.85 -7.31 -9.36
CA ALA A 275 6.10 -7.08 -10.11
C ALA A 275 7.03 -8.31 -10.12
N HIS A 276 6.95 -9.15 -9.08
CA HIS A 276 7.69 -10.40 -8.98
C HIS A 276 7.09 -11.54 -9.79
N ILE A 277 5.77 -11.66 -9.78
CA ILE A 277 5.05 -12.85 -10.28
C ILE A 277 4.69 -12.67 -11.75
N GLU A 278 4.21 -11.48 -12.10
CA GLU A 278 3.53 -11.26 -13.37
C GLU A 278 4.52 -10.74 -14.42
N ARG A 279 4.83 -11.60 -15.40
CA ARG A 279 5.74 -11.25 -16.51
C ARG A 279 5.27 -10.01 -17.27
N THR A 280 3.96 -9.78 -17.32
CA THR A 280 3.36 -8.62 -17.99
C THR A 280 3.94 -7.32 -17.47
N TYR A 281 4.17 -7.18 -16.16
CA TYR A 281 4.70 -5.95 -15.57
C TYR A 281 6.22 -5.77 -15.71
N ARG A 282 6.96 -6.75 -16.26
CA ARG A 282 8.44 -6.73 -16.30
C ARG A 282 9.04 -5.47 -16.92
N ASN A 283 8.33 -4.85 -17.85
CA ASN A 283 8.77 -3.62 -18.52
C ASN A 283 8.46 -2.33 -17.74
N SER A 284 7.71 -2.40 -16.64
CA SER A 284 7.43 -1.28 -15.77
C SER A 284 8.71 -0.82 -15.04
N GLY A 285 8.77 0.47 -14.68
CA GLY A 285 9.90 1.00 -13.92
C GLY A 285 10.10 0.25 -12.60
N LEU A 286 9.02 0.00 -11.88
CA LEU A 286 9.04 -0.71 -10.60
C LEU A 286 9.48 -2.17 -10.74
N ALA A 287 8.99 -2.91 -11.75
CA ALA A 287 9.42 -4.29 -11.94
C ALA A 287 10.91 -4.40 -12.32
N ARG A 288 11.44 -3.47 -13.11
CA ARG A 288 12.90 -3.41 -13.36
C ARG A 288 13.70 -3.20 -12.07
N MET A 289 13.18 -2.40 -11.13
CA MET A 289 13.83 -2.20 -9.84
C MET A 289 13.87 -3.49 -9.01
N VAL A 290 12.75 -4.23 -9.00
CA VAL A 290 12.62 -5.54 -8.35
C VAL A 290 13.55 -6.56 -9.00
N GLU A 291 13.62 -6.59 -10.33
CA GLU A 291 14.42 -7.53 -11.11
C GLU A 291 15.92 -7.40 -10.83
N ARG A 292 16.43 -6.17 -10.65
CA ARG A 292 17.82 -5.90 -10.22
C ARG A 292 18.18 -6.60 -8.89
N GLN A 293 17.18 -6.99 -8.10
CA GLN A 293 17.35 -7.65 -6.81
C GLN A 293 16.79 -9.08 -6.79
N ALA A 294 16.24 -9.61 -7.90
CA ALA A 294 15.49 -10.87 -7.93
C ALA A 294 16.32 -12.10 -7.51
N HIS A 295 17.62 -12.10 -7.80
CA HIS A 295 18.51 -13.22 -7.45
C HIS A 295 18.99 -13.21 -6.00
N LYS A 296 18.71 -12.15 -5.24
CA LYS A 296 19.12 -12.05 -3.84
C LYS A 296 18.13 -12.84 -2.97
N GLU A 297 18.64 -13.71 -2.11
CA GLU A 297 17.85 -14.53 -1.19
C GLU A 297 16.79 -13.74 -0.40
N PRO A 298 17.08 -12.54 0.16
CA PRO A 298 16.07 -11.74 0.85
C PRO A 298 14.83 -11.41 0.01
N ASN A 299 14.99 -11.31 -1.31
CA ASN A 299 13.90 -10.98 -2.23
C ASN A 299 13.01 -12.20 -2.52
N GLN A 300 13.60 -13.39 -2.57
CA GLN A 300 12.84 -14.64 -2.68
C GLN A 300 12.07 -14.94 -1.39
N LEU A 301 12.69 -14.68 -0.24
CA LEU A 301 12.02 -14.80 1.07
C LEU A 301 10.87 -13.81 1.20
N PHE A 302 11.05 -12.56 0.73
CA PHE A 302 9.98 -11.57 0.67
C PHE A 302 8.75 -12.10 -0.07
N LEU A 303 8.93 -12.57 -1.32
CA LEU A 303 7.82 -13.06 -2.13
C LEU A 303 7.07 -14.21 -1.45
N ARG A 304 7.81 -15.18 -0.90
CA ARG A 304 7.21 -16.31 -0.16
C ARG A 304 6.42 -15.84 1.05
N ALA A 305 6.97 -14.91 1.83
CA ALA A 305 6.30 -14.38 3.03
C ALA A 305 5.01 -13.61 2.68
N VAL A 306 5.02 -12.76 1.64
CA VAL A 306 3.80 -12.07 1.19
C VAL A 306 2.74 -13.06 0.71
N LEU A 307 3.12 -14.08 -0.07
CA LEU A 307 2.17 -15.08 -0.56
C LEU A 307 1.58 -15.93 0.57
N ASN A 308 2.36 -16.27 1.59
CA ASN A 308 1.86 -16.98 2.77
C ASN A 308 0.87 -16.12 3.57
N LEU A 309 1.14 -14.84 3.72
CA LEU A 309 0.21 -13.91 4.37
C LEU A 309 -1.09 -13.76 3.57
N ALA A 310 -1.00 -13.59 2.25
CA ALA A 310 -2.18 -13.54 1.38
C ALA A 310 -3.04 -14.81 1.49
N GLN A 311 -2.43 -15.99 1.65
CA GLN A 311 -3.15 -17.24 1.90
C GLN A 311 -3.76 -17.33 3.30
N LEU A 312 -3.20 -16.62 4.29
CA LEU A 312 -3.77 -16.56 5.64
C LEU A 312 -5.10 -15.79 5.62
N ALA A 313 -5.14 -14.64 4.94
CA ALA A 313 -6.36 -13.84 4.76
C ALA A 313 -7.49 -14.68 4.12
N ASP A 314 -7.14 -15.50 3.13
CA ASP A 314 -8.08 -16.41 2.46
C ASP A 314 -8.68 -17.50 3.36
N ARG A 315 -8.08 -17.79 4.53
CA ARG A 315 -8.55 -18.83 5.46
C ARG A 315 -9.40 -18.27 6.60
N GLY A 316 -9.52 -16.95 6.70
CA GLY A 316 -10.06 -16.24 7.84
C GLY A 316 -9.17 -16.42 9.07
N SER A 317 -8.35 -15.40 9.38
CA SER A 317 -7.70 -15.30 10.68
C SER A 317 -8.81 -15.23 11.76
N ARG A 318 -8.79 -16.19 12.69
CA ARG A 318 -9.68 -16.22 13.87
C ARG A 318 -8.90 -15.81 15.10
#